data_AF-A0A4Q2UZW9-F1
#
_entry.id   AF-A0A4Q2UZW9-F1
#
_cell.length_a   1.000
_cell.length_b   1.000
_cell.length_c   1.000
_cell.angle_alpha   90.00
_cell.angle_beta   90.00
_cell.angle_gamma   90.00
#
_symmetry.space_group_name_H-M   'P 1'
#
loop_
_entity.id
_entity.type
_entity.pdbx_description
1 polymer ?
#
loop_
_entity_poly.entity_id
_entity_poly.type
_entity_poly.pdbx_seq_one_letter_code
_entity_poly.pdbx_strand_id
1 'polypeptide(L)'
;VLFSHSGEIQAAIILRTLKSFGITTKLGYHPGDNATSNDTLLIELSRSLKLEFGIDYDPTTHRIRYLDHILNLALQAFLLATSKEAFKAALAAIEETEDTDPYELFFAYLDVPVVEDNPASIRAHEQAQRRGGKVKAKHKGFEGWGATTALQKLHNLAVWLRNSSIHHDRWIEAVGITLGIDNDTRWSSWYHLIKRTTRKEREIKDFIDKHAECDNFRLNGVEWDTLKRTERFLSVFASGTLWVQGSEASLSQSLTLMDAILTFFEDQKAYPISSG
;
A
#
# COMPACT_ATOMS: atom_id res chain seq x y z
N VAL A 1 -7.23 29.26 11.42
CA VAL A 1 -8.04 28.04 11.24
C VAL A 1 -7.08 26.87 11.23
N LEU A 2 -7.09 26.04 12.27
CA LEU A 2 -6.33 24.79 12.29
C LEU A 2 -6.94 23.88 11.22
N PHE A 3 -6.16 23.51 10.20
CA PHE A 3 -6.58 22.56 9.17
C PHE A 3 -6.68 21.16 9.79
N SER A 4 -7.84 20.87 10.39
CA SER A 4 -8.21 19.52 10.81
C SER A 4 -8.72 18.75 9.60
N HIS A 5 -8.18 17.55 9.38
CA HIS A 5 -8.62 16.62 8.35
C HIS A 5 -9.74 15.68 8.84
N SER A 6 -10.45 16.05 9.91
CA SER A 6 -11.52 15.21 10.45
C SER A 6 -12.72 15.14 9.50
N GLY A 7 -13.48 14.05 9.56
CA GLY A 7 -14.61 13.82 8.67
C GLY A 7 -15.68 14.92 8.76
N GLU A 8 -15.89 15.49 9.95
CA GLU A 8 -16.85 16.58 10.19
C GLU A 8 -16.45 17.86 9.44
N ILE A 9 -15.16 18.20 9.43
CA ILE A 9 -14.65 19.36 8.69
C ILE A 9 -14.77 19.12 7.18
N GLN A 10 -14.45 17.90 6.73
CA GLN A 10 -14.63 17.53 5.32
C GLN A 10 -16.11 17.62 4.91
N ALA A 11 -17.04 17.15 5.74
CA ALA A 11 -18.48 17.24 5.49
C ALA A 11 -18.96 18.69 5.36
N ALA A 12 -18.50 19.58 6.25
CA ALA A 12 -18.84 21.00 6.18
C ALA A 12 -18.34 21.67 4.88
N ILE A 13 -17.13 21.32 4.44
CA ILE A 13 -16.54 21.83 3.19
C ILE A 13 -17.32 21.30 1.98
N ILE A 14 -17.63 20.01 1.95
CA ILE A 14 -18.42 19.39 0.87
C ILE A 14 -19.81 20.04 0.80
N LEU A 15 -20.50 20.17 1.93
CA LEU A 15 -21.82 20.79 1.99
C LEU A 15 -21.82 22.23 1.46
N ARG A 16 -20.82 23.03 1.84
CA ARG A 16 -20.64 24.39 1.32
C ARG A 16 -20.48 24.38 -0.20
N THR A 17 -19.72 23.42 -0.73
CA THR A 17 -19.50 23.26 -2.16
C THR A 17 -20.79 22.84 -2.87
N LEU A 18 -21.53 21.87 -2.34
CA LEU A 18 -22.81 21.45 -2.91
C LEU A 18 -23.81 22.62 -2.98
N LYS A 19 -23.85 23.46 -1.94
CA LYS A 19 -24.65 24.69 -1.91
C LYS A 19 -24.22 25.68 -2.99
N SER A 20 -22.92 25.94 -3.14
CA SER A 20 -22.43 26.91 -4.13
C SER A 20 -22.72 26.48 -5.57
N PHE A 21 -22.76 25.17 -5.83
CA PHE A 21 -23.10 24.62 -7.14
C PHE A 21 -24.61 24.34 -7.33
N GLY A 22 -25.44 24.49 -6.29
CA GLY A 22 -26.88 24.24 -6.37
C GLY A 22 -27.26 22.77 -6.59
N ILE A 23 -26.44 21.83 -6.12
CA ILE A 23 -26.59 20.38 -6.35
C ILE A 23 -26.89 19.58 -5.08
N THR A 24 -27.32 20.23 -4.00
CA THR A 24 -27.64 19.58 -2.71
C THR A 24 -28.74 18.53 -2.79
N THR A 25 -29.58 18.55 -3.83
CA THR A 25 -30.64 17.56 -4.09
C THR A 25 -30.26 16.52 -5.14
N LYS A 26 -29.04 16.59 -5.70
CA LYS A 26 -28.56 15.75 -6.80
C LYS A 26 -27.31 14.97 -6.39
N LEU A 27 -27.27 14.48 -5.15
CA LEU A 27 -26.18 13.61 -4.71
C LEU A 27 -26.42 12.19 -5.21
N GLY A 28 -25.38 11.62 -5.82
CA GLY A 28 -25.27 10.18 -6.04
C GLY A 28 -24.38 9.57 -4.97
N TYR A 29 -23.38 8.82 -5.41
CA TYR A 29 -22.46 8.10 -4.53
C TYR A 29 -21.19 8.90 -4.21
N HIS A 30 -20.58 8.58 -3.09
CA HIS A 30 -19.30 9.12 -2.65
C HIS A 30 -18.19 8.07 -2.78
N PRO A 31 -17.42 8.09 -3.89
CA PRO A 31 -16.21 7.30 -4.01
C PRO A 31 -15.08 7.92 -3.19
N GLY A 32 -14.37 7.08 -2.43
CA GLY A 32 -13.21 7.51 -1.64
C GLY A 32 -12.33 6.34 -1.21
N ASP A 33 -11.11 6.64 -0.76
CA ASP A 33 -10.21 5.66 -0.14
C ASP A 33 -10.84 5.07 1.14
N ASN A 34 -10.24 4.06 1.76
CA ASN A 34 -10.88 3.37 2.88
C ASN A 34 -10.69 4.06 4.24
N ALA A 35 -10.25 5.32 4.27
CA ALA A 35 -10.07 6.02 5.54
C ALA A 35 -11.40 6.17 6.30
N THR A 36 -11.39 5.85 7.60
CA THR A 36 -12.56 5.99 8.50
C THR A 36 -13.15 7.40 8.53
N SER A 37 -12.33 8.43 8.26
CA SER A 37 -12.81 9.81 8.14
C SER A 37 -13.87 9.99 7.05
N ASN A 38 -13.87 9.16 6.00
CA ASN A 38 -14.88 9.20 4.95
C ASN A 38 -16.24 8.71 5.46
N ASP A 39 -16.25 7.76 6.39
CA ASP A 39 -17.47 7.25 6.99
C ASP A 39 -18.06 8.30 7.94
N THR A 40 -17.21 8.93 8.79
CA THR A 40 -17.61 10.08 9.61
C THR A 40 -18.13 11.25 8.76
N LEU A 41 -17.46 11.55 7.63
CA LEU A 41 -17.87 12.57 6.68
C LEU A 41 -19.28 12.33 6.16
N LEU A 42 -19.58 11.10 5.72
CA LEU A 42 -20.90 10.78 5.16
C LEU A 42 -21.99 10.82 6.22
N ILE A 43 -21.70 10.40 7.45
CA ILE A 43 -22.63 10.49 8.58
C ILE A 43 -22.99 11.95 8.87
N GLU A 44 -21.99 12.83 8.98
CA GLU A 44 -22.25 14.26 9.21
C GLU A 44 -22.92 14.94 8.02
N LEU A 45 -22.53 14.59 6.79
CA LEU A 45 -23.17 15.10 5.59
C LEU A 45 -24.66 14.70 5.52
N SER A 46 -24.98 13.44 5.80
CA SER A 46 -26.35 12.93 5.90
C SER A 46 -27.17 13.74 6.91
N ARG A 47 -26.62 13.95 8.11
CA ARG A 47 -27.25 14.74 9.17
C ARG A 47 -27.54 16.18 8.73
N SER A 48 -26.57 16.83 8.10
CA SER A 48 -26.74 18.19 7.57
C SER A 48 -27.76 18.27 6.44
N LEU A 49 -27.77 17.30 5.53
CA LEU A 49 -28.74 17.23 4.43
C LEU A 49 -30.16 17.04 4.95
N LYS A 50 -30.35 16.19 5.97
CA LYS A 50 -31.65 15.99 6.61
C LYS A 50 -32.13 17.25 7.32
N LEU A 51 -31.25 17.90 8.07
CA LEU A 51 -31.61 19.06 8.89
C LEU A 51 -31.88 20.32 8.06
N GLU A 52 -31.08 20.57 7.02
CA GLU A 52 -31.19 21.80 6.22
C GLU A 52 -32.13 21.68 5.02
N PHE A 53 -32.26 20.47 4.46
CA PHE A 53 -32.98 20.26 3.19
C PHE A 53 -34.07 19.18 3.28
N GLY A 54 -34.21 18.48 4.42
CA GLY A 54 -35.18 17.39 4.57
C GLY A 54 -34.82 16.12 3.80
N ILE A 55 -33.59 16.01 3.27
CA ILE A 55 -33.16 14.91 2.41
C ILE A 55 -32.71 13.72 3.25
N ASP A 56 -33.29 12.55 2.99
CA ASP A 56 -32.79 11.28 3.52
C ASP A 56 -31.64 10.76 2.64
N TYR A 57 -30.43 10.86 3.15
CA TYR A 57 -29.22 10.37 2.49
C TYR A 57 -28.59 9.31 3.37
N ASP A 58 -28.63 8.05 2.95
CA ASP A 58 -28.07 6.95 3.73
C ASP A 58 -26.54 6.87 3.51
N PRO A 59 -25.72 7.13 4.55
CA PRO A 59 -24.26 7.14 4.42
C PRO A 59 -23.69 5.78 4.02
N THR A 60 -24.36 4.68 4.36
CA THR A 60 -23.84 3.32 4.09
C THR A 60 -24.05 2.94 2.64
N THR A 61 -25.26 3.10 2.11
CA THR A 61 -25.56 2.73 0.72
C THR A 61 -24.91 3.64 -0.31
N HIS A 62 -24.60 4.88 0.05
CA HIS A 62 -23.97 5.85 -0.87
C HIS A 62 -22.44 5.85 -0.80
N ARG A 63 -21.83 4.99 0.03
CA ARG A 63 -20.38 4.86 0.17
C ARG A 63 -19.81 3.87 -0.86
N ILE A 64 -18.92 4.34 -1.73
CA ILE A 64 -18.15 3.47 -2.63
C ILE A 64 -16.68 3.50 -2.21
N ARG A 65 -16.11 2.32 -1.92
CA ARG A 65 -14.69 2.17 -1.54
C ARG A 65 -13.83 1.97 -2.79
N TYR A 66 -12.68 2.65 -2.82
CA TYR A 66 -11.80 2.61 -3.98
C TYR A 66 -10.95 1.33 -4.02
N LEU A 67 -11.01 0.59 -5.14
CA LEU A 67 -10.27 -0.66 -5.33
C LEU A 67 -8.76 -0.48 -5.18
N ASP A 68 -8.20 0.64 -5.66
CA ASP A 68 -6.76 0.86 -5.57
C ASP A 68 -6.27 0.90 -4.12
N HIS A 69 -7.12 1.28 -3.18
CA HIS A 69 -6.76 1.23 -1.76
C HIS A 69 -6.67 -0.22 -1.27
N ILE A 70 -7.59 -1.10 -1.70
CA ILE A 70 -7.56 -2.53 -1.38
C ILE A 70 -6.35 -3.21 -2.05
N LEU A 71 -6.05 -2.86 -3.30
CA LEU A 71 -4.86 -3.34 -3.99
C LEU A 71 -3.59 -2.84 -3.29
N ASN A 72 -3.56 -1.58 -2.83
CA ASN A 72 -2.43 -1.07 -2.07
C ASN A 72 -2.21 -1.87 -0.79
N LEU A 73 -3.27 -2.19 -0.06
CA LEU A 73 -3.21 -3.06 1.12
C LEU A 73 -2.66 -4.45 0.80
N ALA A 74 -3.22 -5.12 -0.22
CA ALA A 74 -2.78 -6.46 -0.62
C ALA A 74 -1.32 -6.47 -1.11
N LEU A 75 -0.85 -5.41 -1.74
CA LEU A 75 0.53 -5.32 -2.22
C LEU A 75 1.51 -4.89 -1.13
N GLN A 76 1.08 -4.07 -0.18
CA GLN A 76 1.83 -3.82 1.04
C GLN A 76 1.98 -5.10 1.86
N ALA A 77 0.92 -5.91 1.95
CA ALA A 77 0.99 -7.24 2.54
C ALA A 77 2.11 -8.08 1.92
N PHE A 78 2.08 -8.15 0.59
CA PHE A 78 3.04 -8.88 -0.21
C PHE A 78 4.48 -8.33 -0.09
N LEU A 79 4.63 -7.06 0.26
CA LEU A 79 5.92 -6.41 0.36
C LEU A 79 6.45 -6.29 1.80
N LEU A 80 5.58 -6.44 2.82
CA LEU A 80 5.89 -6.03 4.20
C LEU A 80 5.52 -7.10 5.25
N ALA A 81 4.75 -8.14 4.96
CA ALA A 81 4.43 -9.18 5.97
C ALA A 81 5.68 -9.91 6.51
N THR A 82 5.83 -9.99 7.84
CA THR A 82 6.96 -10.65 8.50
C THR A 82 7.02 -12.16 8.22
N SER A 83 5.87 -12.82 8.02
CA SER A 83 5.78 -14.22 7.66
C SER A 83 4.48 -14.55 6.93
N LYS A 84 4.42 -15.74 6.31
CA LYS A 84 3.19 -16.26 5.70
C LYS A 84 2.08 -16.41 6.74
N GLU A 85 2.45 -16.75 7.96
CA GLU A 85 1.56 -16.98 9.08
C GLU A 85 1.02 -15.65 9.63
N ALA A 86 1.86 -14.62 9.75
CA ALA A 86 1.42 -13.26 10.10
C ALA A 86 0.44 -12.70 9.06
N PHE A 87 0.71 -12.98 7.77
CA PHE A 87 -0.20 -12.62 6.69
C PHE A 87 -1.56 -13.34 6.81
N LYS A 88 -1.56 -14.66 7.05
CA LYS A 88 -2.81 -15.42 7.27
C LYS A 88 -3.58 -14.91 8.49
N ALA A 89 -2.88 -14.59 9.58
CA ALA A 89 -3.51 -14.07 10.79
C ALA A 89 -4.14 -12.70 10.56
N ALA A 90 -3.47 -11.82 9.80
CA ALA A 90 -4.01 -10.52 9.41
C ALA A 90 -5.28 -10.65 8.55
N LEU A 91 -5.32 -11.61 7.62
CA LEU A 91 -6.51 -11.89 6.82
C LEU A 91 -7.67 -12.43 7.67
N ALA A 92 -7.41 -13.43 8.53
CA ALA A 92 -8.41 -14.00 9.42
C ALA A 92 -9.01 -12.94 10.36
N ALA A 93 -8.19 -12.04 10.88
CA ALA A 93 -8.66 -10.94 11.72
C ALA A 93 -9.63 -10.03 10.95
N ILE A 94 -9.34 -9.69 9.68
CA ILE A 94 -10.23 -8.86 8.85
C ILE A 94 -11.57 -9.54 8.63
N GLU A 95 -11.59 -10.86 8.40
CA GLU A 95 -12.82 -11.62 8.22
C GLU A 95 -13.66 -11.69 9.51
N GLU A 96 -13.03 -11.68 10.69
CA GLU A 96 -13.70 -11.77 11.99
C GLU A 96 -14.24 -10.44 12.53
N THR A 97 -13.80 -9.29 12.00
CA THR A 97 -14.19 -7.96 12.51
C THR A 97 -14.88 -7.10 11.45
N GLU A 98 -16.16 -6.80 11.67
CA GLU A 98 -16.94 -5.93 10.76
C GLU A 98 -16.79 -4.43 11.08
N ASP A 99 -16.57 -4.08 12.35
CA ASP A 99 -16.59 -2.69 12.85
C ASP A 99 -15.21 -2.01 12.91
N THR A 100 -14.14 -2.74 12.58
CA THR A 100 -12.77 -2.23 12.64
C THR A 100 -12.27 -1.94 11.24
N ASP A 101 -11.57 -0.82 11.08
CA ASP A 101 -10.93 -0.48 9.82
C ASP A 101 -9.96 -1.61 9.40
N PRO A 102 -10.20 -2.24 8.23
CA PRO A 102 -9.37 -3.35 7.79
C PRO A 102 -7.90 -2.97 7.65
N TYR A 103 -7.56 -1.70 7.38
CA TYR A 103 -6.18 -1.22 7.33
C TYR A 103 -5.55 -1.24 8.73
N GLU A 104 -6.21 -0.66 9.74
CA GLU A 104 -5.67 -0.68 11.12
C GLU A 104 -5.43 -2.10 11.62
N LEU A 105 -6.39 -2.99 11.35
CA LEU A 105 -6.28 -4.38 11.75
C LEU A 105 -5.18 -5.09 10.96
N PHE A 106 -5.13 -4.88 9.64
CA PHE A 106 -4.11 -5.50 8.80
C PHE A 106 -2.70 -5.16 9.28
N PHE A 107 -2.42 -3.88 9.51
CA PHE A 107 -1.12 -3.43 10.03
C PHE A 107 -0.84 -3.85 11.47
N ALA A 108 -1.86 -4.03 12.29
CA ALA A 108 -1.67 -4.52 13.66
C ALA A 108 -1.15 -5.95 13.70
N TYR A 109 -1.39 -6.76 12.66
CA TYR A 109 -1.01 -8.17 12.60
C TYR A 109 0.19 -8.46 11.69
N LEU A 110 0.47 -7.59 10.71
CA LEU A 110 1.56 -7.76 9.75
C LEU A 110 2.95 -7.98 10.39
N ASP A 111 3.20 -7.31 11.52
CA ASP A 111 4.48 -7.34 12.23
C ASP A 111 4.48 -8.28 13.45
N VAL A 112 3.39 -9.03 13.68
CA VAL A 112 3.28 -9.90 14.85
C VAL A 112 3.93 -11.25 14.54
N PRO A 113 4.99 -11.66 15.26
CA PRO A 113 5.64 -12.93 15.01
C PRO A 113 4.66 -14.08 15.29
N VAL A 114 4.40 -14.90 14.27
CA VAL A 114 3.67 -16.16 14.46
C VAL A 114 4.69 -17.29 14.55
N VAL A 115 4.85 -17.81 15.77
CA VAL A 115 5.49 -19.09 16.02
C VAL A 115 4.39 -20.01 16.55
N GLU A 116 4.13 -21.11 15.85
CA GLU A 116 3.13 -22.11 16.26
C GLU A 116 3.42 -22.60 17.69
N ASP A 117 2.37 -22.74 18.49
CA ASP A 117 2.41 -23.20 19.89
C ASP A 117 3.32 -22.39 20.85
N ASN A 118 3.67 -21.15 20.51
CA ASN A 118 4.42 -20.26 21.40
C ASN A 118 3.45 -19.37 22.22
N PRO A 119 3.42 -19.47 23.56
CA PRO A 119 2.57 -18.63 24.40
C PRO A 119 2.83 -17.11 24.24
N ALA A 120 4.02 -16.71 23.79
CA ALA A 120 4.33 -15.30 23.51
C ALA A 120 3.70 -14.80 22.21
N SER A 121 3.65 -15.63 21.15
CA SER A 121 3.03 -15.27 19.86
C SER A 121 1.50 -15.18 20.00
N ILE A 122 0.91 -16.12 20.74
CA ILE A 122 -0.53 -16.14 21.06
C ILE A 122 -0.93 -14.88 21.82
N ARG A 123 -0.19 -14.53 22.88
CA ARG A 123 -0.45 -13.31 23.67
C ARG A 123 -0.26 -12.02 22.87
N ALA A 124 0.71 -11.99 21.95
CA ALA A 124 0.92 -10.85 21.07
C ALA A 124 -0.24 -10.67 20.08
N HIS A 125 -0.77 -11.77 19.51
CA HIS A 125 -1.95 -11.77 18.65
C HIS A 125 -3.22 -11.34 19.40
N GLU A 126 -3.47 -11.87 20.60
CA GLU A 126 -4.59 -11.44 21.44
C GLU A 126 -4.49 -9.95 21.82
N GLN A 127 -3.28 -9.42 22.03
CA GLN A 127 -3.07 -8.00 22.28
C GLN A 127 -3.27 -7.13 21.05
N ALA A 128 -2.89 -7.60 19.85
CA ALA A 128 -3.15 -6.91 18.59
C ALA A 128 -4.66 -6.83 18.32
N GLN A 129 -5.39 -7.93 18.51
CA GLN A 129 -6.85 -8.00 18.38
C GLN A 129 -7.55 -7.00 19.31
N ARG A 130 -7.14 -6.93 20.58
CA ARG A 130 -7.72 -6.02 21.58
C ARG A 130 -7.37 -4.54 21.35
N ARG A 131 -6.38 -4.25 20.51
CA ARG A 131 -5.87 -2.89 20.23
C ARG A 131 -6.42 -2.27 18.94
N GLY A 132 -7.26 -2.98 18.20
CA GLY A 132 -7.88 -2.57 16.92
C GLY A 132 -8.78 -1.32 16.93
N GLY A 133 -8.51 -0.33 17.78
CA GLY A 133 -9.14 0.98 17.72
C GLY A 133 -8.34 2.11 18.37
N LYS A 134 -7.06 1.90 18.73
CA LYS A 134 -6.23 2.93 19.39
C LYS A 134 -4.75 2.96 18.99
N VAL A 135 -4.36 2.30 17.89
CA VAL A 135 -2.96 2.32 17.45
C VAL A 135 -2.82 3.29 16.28
N LYS A 136 -2.54 4.56 16.60
CA LYS A 136 -1.66 5.33 15.71
C LYS A 136 -0.33 4.58 15.72
N ALA A 137 -0.10 3.74 14.71
CA ALA A 137 1.14 2.99 14.55
C ALA A 137 2.29 3.98 14.45
N LYS A 138 2.88 4.30 15.60
CA LYS A 138 4.11 5.06 15.67
C LYS A 138 5.15 4.14 15.05
N HIS A 139 5.49 4.40 13.78
CA HIS A 139 6.48 3.67 13.01
C HIS A 139 7.77 3.61 13.83
N LYS A 140 7.97 2.51 14.55
CA LYS A 140 9.28 2.09 15.03
C LYS A 140 9.74 1.08 13.99
N GLY A 141 10.79 1.42 13.26
CA GLY A 141 11.66 0.57 12.45
C GLY A 141 11.02 -0.65 11.78
N PHE A 142 11.03 -0.63 10.45
CA PHE A 142 10.86 -1.75 9.52
C PHE A 142 11.29 -3.13 10.08
N GLU A 143 10.37 -3.89 10.67
CA GLU A 143 10.53 -5.31 11.01
C GLU A 143 9.34 -6.05 10.38
N GLY A 144 9.57 -6.67 9.22
CA GLY A 144 8.57 -7.05 8.20
C GLY A 144 9.26 -7.77 7.03
N TRP A 145 8.62 -8.05 5.90
CA TRP A 145 9.22 -8.62 4.66
C TRP A 145 10.36 -7.77 4.04
N GLY A 146 10.66 -6.60 4.64
CA GLY A 146 12.03 -6.05 4.70
C GLY A 146 13.10 -7.05 5.18
N ALA A 147 12.70 -8.21 5.69
CA ALA A 147 13.53 -9.33 6.06
C ALA A 147 14.13 -10.09 4.86
N THR A 148 13.67 -9.86 3.62
CA THR A 148 14.51 -10.26 2.48
C THR A 148 15.69 -9.31 2.42
N THR A 149 16.90 -9.86 2.59
CA THR A 149 18.15 -9.11 2.52
C THR A 149 18.24 -8.27 1.24
N ALA A 150 17.59 -8.70 0.16
CA ALA A 150 17.49 -7.97 -1.10
C ALA A 150 16.79 -6.59 -0.98
N LEU A 151 15.56 -6.55 -0.43
CA LEU A 151 14.80 -5.30 -0.33
C LEU A 151 15.42 -4.34 0.70
N GLN A 152 15.96 -4.87 1.81
CA GLN A 152 16.65 -4.05 2.80
C GLN A 152 17.92 -3.39 2.23
N LYS A 153 18.74 -4.16 1.51
CA LYS A 153 19.94 -3.62 0.84
C LYS A 153 19.56 -2.54 -0.16
N LEU A 154 18.49 -2.74 -0.92
CA LEU A 154 18.00 -1.78 -1.89
C LEU A 154 17.47 -0.49 -1.23
N HIS A 155 16.68 -0.60 -0.16
CA HIS A 155 16.24 0.56 0.63
C HIS A 155 17.44 1.32 1.20
N ASN A 156 18.39 0.61 1.81
CA ASN A 156 19.58 1.22 2.40
C ASN A 156 20.43 1.95 1.35
N LEU A 157 20.58 1.38 0.14
CA LEU A 157 21.23 2.05 -0.99
C LEU A 157 20.48 3.35 -1.37
N ALA A 158 19.15 3.29 -1.50
CA ALA A 158 18.33 4.45 -1.82
C ALA A 158 18.46 5.56 -0.76
N VAL A 159 18.44 5.21 0.52
CA VAL A 159 18.64 6.13 1.65
C VAL A 159 20.06 6.72 1.62
N TRP A 160 21.08 5.89 1.39
CA TRP A 160 22.47 6.34 1.31
C TRP A 160 22.68 7.36 0.18
N LEU A 161 22.11 7.10 -1.00
CA LEU A 161 22.14 8.04 -2.13
C LEU A 161 21.39 9.35 -1.84
N ARG A 162 20.27 9.27 -1.11
CA ARG A 162 19.45 10.45 -0.78
C ARG A 162 20.13 11.36 0.25
N ASN A 163 20.86 10.79 1.20
CA ASN A 163 21.41 11.52 2.34
C ASN A 163 22.67 12.33 2.00
N SER A 164 23.20 12.23 0.77
CA SER A 164 24.42 12.91 0.35
C SER A 164 24.32 13.31 -1.12
N SER A 165 24.41 14.60 -1.39
CA SER A 165 24.47 15.11 -2.78
C SER A 165 25.66 14.54 -3.54
N ILE A 166 26.80 14.31 -2.87
CA ILE A 166 27.98 13.72 -3.48
C ILE A 166 27.71 12.28 -3.94
N HIS A 167 27.02 11.48 -3.13
CA HIS A 167 26.65 10.11 -3.49
C HIS A 167 25.64 10.11 -4.64
N HIS A 168 24.67 11.01 -4.58
CA HIS A 168 23.69 11.20 -5.65
C HIS A 168 24.35 11.58 -6.98
N ASP A 169 25.24 12.56 -7.01
CA ASP A 169 25.87 13.05 -8.23
C ASP A 169 26.76 11.97 -8.86
N ARG A 170 27.57 11.26 -8.07
CA ARG A 170 28.38 10.12 -8.53
C ARG A 170 27.52 9.00 -9.11
N TRP A 171 26.40 8.70 -8.46
CA TRP A 171 25.45 7.71 -8.94
C TRP A 171 24.82 8.11 -10.27
N ILE A 172 24.41 9.37 -10.41
CA ILE A 172 23.83 9.89 -11.66
C ILE A 172 24.86 9.79 -12.79
N GLU A 173 26.12 10.14 -12.53
CA GLU A 173 27.21 10.02 -13.52
C GLU A 173 27.44 8.57 -13.95
N ALA A 174 27.44 7.62 -13.01
CA ALA A 174 27.78 6.22 -13.28
C ALA A 174 26.60 5.38 -13.82
N VAL A 175 25.39 5.55 -13.26
CA VAL A 175 24.21 4.70 -13.54
C VAL A 175 23.23 5.40 -14.50
N GLY A 176 23.24 6.73 -14.53
CA GLY A 176 22.44 7.54 -15.46
C GLY A 176 20.95 7.66 -15.11
N ILE A 177 20.54 7.29 -13.89
CA ILE A 177 19.15 7.42 -13.43
C ILE A 177 19.10 7.85 -11.96
N THR A 178 18.04 8.56 -11.57
CA THR A 178 17.70 8.71 -10.16
C THR A 178 17.07 7.41 -9.66
N LEU A 179 17.65 6.79 -8.62
CA LEU A 179 17.12 5.56 -8.05
C LEU A 179 15.78 5.77 -7.32
N GLY A 180 15.54 6.97 -6.79
CA GLY A 180 14.36 7.30 -5.99
C GLY A 180 14.40 6.66 -4.60
N ILE A 181 13.32 6.85 -3.82
CA ILE A 181 13.13 6.20 -2.53
C ILE A 181 11.77 5.52 -2.51
N ASP A 182 11.69 4.40 -1.82
CA ASP A 182 10.44 3.73 -1.50
C ASP A 182 9.62 4.52 -0.46
N ASN A 183 8.37 4.11 -0.28
CA ASN A 183 7.46 4.66 0.70
C ASN A 183 6.69 3.49 1.32
N ASP A 184 6.80 3.34 2.63
CA ASP A 184 6.16 2.29 3.43
C ASP A 184 4.65 2.22 3.20
N THR A 185 4.03 3.37 2.91
CA THR A 185 2.58 3.49 2.69
C THR A 185 2.12 3.25 1.24
N ARG A 186 3.05 3.09 0.28
CA ARG A 186 2.73 2.99 -1.15
C ARG A 186 3.58 1.98 -1.89
N TRP A 187 2.98 0.83 -2.19
CA TRP A 187 3.61 -0.26 -2.96
C TRP A 187 4.20 0.21 -4.31
N SER A 188 3.59 1.23 -4.94
CA SER A 188 4.04 1.73 -6.23
C SER A 188 5.44 2.33 -6.16
N SER A 189 5.83 2.91 -5.03
CA SER A 189 7.18 3.47 -4.85
C SER A 189 8.22 2.34 -4.81
N TRP A 190 7.92 1.26 -4.08
CA TRP A 190 8.70 0.02 -4.07
C TRP A 190 8.80 -0.59 -5.47
N TYR A 191 7.69 -0.72 -6.19
CA TYR A 191 7.69 -1.24 -7.56
C TYR A 191 8.64 -0.46 -8.48
N HIS A 192 8.56 0.88 -8.49
CA HIS A 192 9.42 1.71 -9.33
C HIS A 192 10.89 1.66 -8.91
N LEU A 193 11.17 1.53 -7.61
CA LEU A 193 12.53 1.34 -7.09
C LEU A 193 13.12 0.01 -7.59
N ILE A 194 12.39 -1.10 -7.41
CA ILE A 194 12.79 -2.44 -7.86
C ILE A 194 12.97 -2.46 -9.38
N LYS A 195 11.99 -1.99 -10.13
CA LYS A 195 12.01 -1.93 -11.61
C LYS A 195 13.20 -1.15 -12.17
N ARG A 196 13.59 -0.04 -11.53
CA ARG A 196 14.77 0.72 -11.94
C ARG A 196 16.06 -0.04 -11.63
N THR A 197 16.10 -0.70 -10.48
CA THR A 197 17.23 -1.50 -10.02
C THR A 197 17.49 -2.68 -10.95
N THR A 198 16.46 -3.47 -11.26
CA THR A 198 16.57 -4.64 -12.16
C THR A 198 16.97 -4.23 -13.58
N ARG A 199 16.48 -3.09 -14.07
CA ARG A 199 16.86 -2.54 -15.40
C ARG A 199 18.31 -2.07 -15.50
N LYS A 200 18.93 -1.72 -14.38
CA LYS A 200 20.30 -1.18 -14.30
C LYS A 200 21.25 -2.13 -13.59
N GLU A 201 20.94 -3.43 -13.55
CA GLU A 201 21.69 -4.43 -12.79
C GLU A 201 23.20 -4.36 -13.04
N ARG A 202 23.60 -4.26 -14.30
CA ARG A 202 25.03 -4.19 -14.69
C ARG A 202 25.69 -2.91 -14.18
N GLU A 203 25.08 -1.76 -14.44
CA GLU A 203 25.61 -0.46 -14.04
C GLU A 203 25.69 -0.34 -12.51
N ILE A 204 24.73 -0.92 -11.79
CA ILE A 204 24.71 -0.94 -10.32
C ILE A 204 25.82 -1.85 -9.78
N LYS A 205 26.04 -3.03 -10.37
CA LYS A 205 27.16 -3.91 -10.00
C LYS A 205 28.49 -3.19 -10.22
N ASP A 206 28.69 -2.58 -11.39
CA ASP A 206 29.90 -1.82 -11.72
C ASP A 206 30.12 -0.63 -10.78
N PHE A 207 29.05 0.04 -10.34
CA PHE A 207 29.12 1.13 -9.37
C PHE A 207 29.56 0.63 -7.99
N ILE A 208 28.92 -0.43 -7.47
CA ILE A 208 29.26 -1.00 -6.17
C ILE A 208 30.71 -1.53 -6.17
N ASP A 209 31.17 -2.15 -7.26
CA ASP A 209 32.55 -2.64 -7.40
C ASP A 209 33.61 -1.53 -7.33
N LYS A 210 33.26 -0.30 -7.71
CA LYS A 210 34.16 0.87 -7.68
C LYS A 210 34.10 1.64 -6.36
N HIS A 211 33.13 1.35 -5.51
CA HIS A 211 32.85 2.07 -4.27
C HIS A 211 32.76 1.10 -3.09
N ALA A 212 33.90 0.81 -2.45
CA ALA A 212 33.98 -0.14 -1.33
C ALA A 212 33.04 0.23 -0.16
N GLU A 213 32.73 1.52 0.01
CA GLU A 213 31.73 1.97 0.99
C GLU A 213 30.30 1.44 0.72
N CYS A 214 30.03 0.95 -0.49
CA CYS A 214 28.76 0.38 -0.92
C CYS A 214 28.67 -1.15 -0.76
N ASP A 215 29.70 -1.84 -0.28
CA ASP A 215 29.72 -3.31 -0.22
C ASP A 215 28.57 -3.89 0.63
N ASN A 216 28.12 -3.17 1.65
CA ASN A 216 26.96 -3.55 2.47
C ASN A 216 25.64 -3.59 1.68
N PHE A 217 25.58 -2.93 0.53
CA PHE A 217 24.40 -2.89 -0.35
C PHE A 217 24.46 -3.95 -1.46
N ARG A 218 25.56 -4.71 -1.55
CA ARG A 218 25.79 -5.67 -2.64
C ARG A 218 24.75 -6.78 -2.63
N LEU A 219 24.04 -6.88 -3.75
CA LEU A 219 23.07 -7.94 -4.00
C LEU A 219 23.78 -9.16 -4.64
N ASN A 220 23.61 -10.34 -4.06
CA ASN A 220 24.04 -11.61 -4.64
C ASN A 220 23.06 -12.10 -5.72
N GLY A 221 23.39 -13.18 -6.42
CA GLY A 221 22.55 -13.71 -7.52
C GLY A 221 21.12 -14.05 -7.10
N VAL A 222 20.95 -14.68 -5.94
CA VAL A 222 19.63 -15.05 -5.39
C VAL A 222 18.82 -13.80 -5.04
N GLU A 223 19.46 -12.78 -4.51
CA GLU A 223 18.82 -11.50 -4.18
C GLU A 223 18.37 -10.75 -5.44
N TRP A 224 19.20 -10.74 -6.50
CA TRP A 224 18.81 -10.20 -7.81
C TRP A 224 17.60 -10.94 -8.41
N ASP A 225 17.61 -12.27 -8.35
CA ASP A 225 16.49 -13.08 -8.86
C ASP A 225 15.21 -12.86 -8.05
N THR A 226 15.35 -12.66 -6.74
CA THR A 226 14.23 -12.29 -5.87
C THR A 226 13.63 -10.96 -6.31
N LEU A 227 14.44 -9.93 -6.53
CA LEU A 227 13.97 -8.63 -7.02
C LEU A 227 13.26 -8.73 -8.39
N LYS A 228 13.80 -9.54 -9.32
CA LYS A 228 13.17 -9.76 -10.65
C LYS A 228 11.81 -10.45 -10.53
N ARG A 229 11.70 -11.46 -9.67
CA ARG A 229 10.43 -12.15 -9.40
C ARG A 229 9.41 -11.21 -8.75
N THR A 230 9.84 -10.39 -7.81
CA THR A 230 9.01 -9.35 -7.17
C THR A 230 8.56 -8.29 -8.18
N GLU A 231 9.45 -7.78 -9.03
CA GLU A 231 9.09 -6.85 -10.11
C GLU A 231 8.01 -7.45 -11.02
N ARG A 232 8.20 -8.71 -11.44
CA ARG A 232 7.25 -9.41 -12.30
C ARG A 232 5.90 -9.56 -11.64
N PHE A 233 5.86 -9.97 -10.37
CA PHE A 233 4.62 -10.08 -9.60
C PHE A 233 3.88 -8.74 -9.53
N LEU A 234 4.58 -7.65 -9.22
CA LEU A 234 3.99 -6.32 -9.08
C LEU A 234 3.58 -5.68 -10.41
N SER A 235 4.17 -6.10 -11.53
CA SER A 235 3.97 -5.49 -12.84
C SER A 235 2.53 -5.54 -13.35
N VAL A 236 1.79 -6.61 -13.03
CA VAL A 236 0.37 -6.75 -13.42
C VAL A 236 -0.49 -5.72 -12.71
N PHE A 237 -0.20 -5.46 -11.44
CA PHE A 237 -0.89 -4.43 -10.66
C PHE A 237 -0.54 -3.04 -11.15
N ALA A 238 0.72 -2.79 -11.55
CA ALA A 238 1.13 -1.48 -12.06
C ALA A 238 0.49 -1.12 -13.39
N SER A 239 0.32 -2.13 -14.25
CA SER A 239 -0.37 -1.96 -15.53
C SER A 239 -1.87 -1.82 -15.31
N GLY A 240 -2.42 -2.61 -14.38
CA GLY A 240 -3.83 -2.64 -14.05
C GLY A 240 -4.34 -1.38 -13.34
N THR A 241 -3.61 -0.85 -12.37
CA THR A 241 -3.99 0.41 -11.70
C THR A 241 -3.92 1.59 -12.67
N LEU A 242 -2.92 1.64 -13.56
CA LEU A 242 -2.86 2.67 -14.60
C LEU A 242 -4.09 2.64 -15.52
N TRP A 243 -4.65 1.46 -15.76
CA TRP A 243 -5.86 1.27 -16.56
C TRP A 243 -7.14 1.77 -15.86
N VAL A 244 -7.21 1.68 -14.52
CA VAL A 244 -8.39 2.05 -13.71
C VAL A 244 -8.28 3.45 -13.06
N GLN A 245 -7.16 4.15 -13.23
CA GLN A 245 -6.93 5.50 -12.69
C GLN A 245 -7.19 6.65 -13.70
N GLY A 246 -7.60 6.33 -14.93
CA GLY A 246 -7.89 7.33 -15.97
C GLY A 246 -9.18 8.12 -15.72
N SER A 247 -9.31 9.29 -16.36
CA SER A 247 -10.55 10.10 -16.29
C SER A 247 -11.78 9.42 -16.90
N GLU A 248 -11.58 8.35 -17.66
CA GLU A 248 -12.65 7.51 -18.22
C GLU A 248 -12.86 6.21 -17.41
N ALA A 249 -12.25 6.10 -16.23
CA ALA A 249 -12.34 4.89 -15.45
C ALA A 249 -13.74 4.68 -14.86
N SER A 250 -14.29 3.47 -15.03
CA SER A 250 -15.61 3.10 -14.54
C SER A 250 -15.55 2.00 -13.48
N LEU A 251 -16.57 1.92 -12.63
CA LEU A 251 -16.67 0.84 -11.63
C LEU A 251 -16.67 -0.56 -12.27
N SER A 252 -17.17 -0.70 -13.52
CA SER A 252 -17.15 -1.98 -14.24
C SER A 252 -15.74 -2.43 -14.61
N GLN A 253 -14.80 -1.50 -14.84
CA GLN A 253 -13.40 -1.85 -15.11
C GLN A 253 -12.71 -2.42 -13.87
N SER A 254 -13.15 -2.06 -12.66
CA SER A 254 -12.63 -2.67 -11.42
C SER A 254 -12.83 -4.19 -11.41
N LEU A 255 -13.99 -4.69 -11.86
CA LEU A 255 -14.26 -6.13 -11.95
C LEU A 255 -13.38 -6.80 -13.01
N THR A 256 -13.29 -6.18 -14.19
CA THR A 256 -12.41 -6.69 -15.26
C THR A 256 -10.94 -6.73 -14.85
N LEU A 257 -10.49 -5.76 -14.06
CA LEU A 257 -9.15 -5.74 -13.50
C LEU A 257 -8.94 -6.91 -12.53
N MET A 258 -9.89 -7.16 -11.62
CA MET A 258 -9.82 -8.30 -10.70
C MET A 258 -9.73 -9.63 -11.46
N ASP A 259 -10.60 -9.82 -12.47
CA ASP A 259 -10.58 -11.02 -13.31
C ASP A 259 -9.23 -11.18 -14.02
N ALA A 260 -8.72 -10.10 -14.63
CA ALA A 260 -7.43 -10.13 -15.32
C ALA A 260 -6.26 -10.47 -14.38
N ILE A 261 -6.25 -9.92 -13.16
CA ILE A 261 -5.26 -10.24 -12.13
C ILE A 261 -5.36 -11.71 -11.73
N LEU A 262 -6.57 -12.23 -11.50
CA LEU A 262 -6.80 -13.62 -11.12
C LEU A 262 -6.33 -14.57 -12.22
N THR A 263 -6.77 -14.36 -13.47
CA THR A 263 -6.37 -15.18 -14.61
C THR A 263 -4.84 -15.18 -14.79
N PHE A 264 -4.20 -14.02 -14.70
CA PHE A 264 -2.74 -13.93 -14.81
C PHE A 264 -2.00 -14.80 -13.78
N PHE A 265 -2.49 -14.84 -12.54
CA PHE A 265 -1.86 -15.65 -11.49
C PHE A 265 -2.25 -17.13 -11.56
N GLU A 266 -3.44 -17.48 -12.04
CA GLU A 266 -3.82 -18.86 -12.32
C GLU A 266 -2.95 -19.48 -13.42
N ASP A 267 -2.71 -18.74 -14.50
CA ASP A 267 -1.83 -19.17 -15.60
C ASP A 267 -0.39 -19.41 -15.12
N GLN A 268 0.11 -18.57 -14.21
CA GLN A 268 1.45 -18.75 -13.64
C GLN A 268 1.55 -19.95 -12.70
N LYS A 269 0.45 -20.43 -12.09
CA LYS A 269 0.44 -21.68 -11.31
C LYS A 269 0.49 -22.90 -12.22
N ALA A 270 -0.21 -22.86 -13.35
CA ALA A 270 -0.28 -23.97 -14.31
C ALA A 270 1.03 -24.15 -15.09
N TYR A 271 1.75 -23.05 -15.34
CA TYR A 271 3.02 -23.04 -16.06
C TYR A 271 4.12 -22.34 -15.25
N PRO A 272 4.65 -22.98 -14.19
CA PRO A 272 5.80 -22.45 -13.47
C PRO A 272 6.97 -22.40 -14.45
N ILE A 273 7.33 -21.20 -14.88
CA ILE A 273 8.42 -21.01 -15.84
C ILE A 273 9.72 -21.48 -15.18
N SER A 274 10.32 -22.50 -15.77
CA SER A 274 11.63 -23.00 -15.42
C SER A 274 12.63 -21.84 -15.40
N SER A 275 13.27 -21.64 -14.25
CA SER A 275 14.41 -20.74 -14.10
C SER A 275 15.52 -21.20 -15.05
N GLY A 276 15.75 -20.41 -16.10
CA GLY A 276 17.01 -20.43 -16.86
C GLY A 276 18.06 -19.60 -16.17
#